data_AF-A0A9P5CDF5-F1
#
_entry.id   AF-A0A9P5CDF5-F1
#
_cell.length_a   1.000
_cell.length_b   1.000
_cell.length_c   1.000
_cell.angle_alpha   90.00
_cell.angle_beta   90.00
_cell.angle_gamma   90.00
#
_symmetry.space_group_name_H-M   'P 1'
#
loop_
_entity.id
_entity.type
_entity.pdbx_description
1 polymer ?
#
loop_
_entity_poly.entity_id
_entity_poly.type
_entity_poly.pdbx_seq_one_letter_code
_entity_poly.pdbx_strand_id
1 'polypeptide(L)'
;MRFSNFLQLSLLTSTTAATASDQAAQEPIHHRLPQRPPPGHLPVMMPAPADDQVQPAVLLIDILGTQRSLTTFFSFSRMHEDTSEPLGDANTNTTVLAPNNIVIEDLPRKPWENPSDYDALGSQAYDGSGGKDRADENLRKFVQAHLVIGTSPWEAGAKVKTAAGTTIWWEAKKDDSGDEKRVIMPDGVEVDRVASRVANGEVWILKGVLNYA
;
A
#
# COMPACT_ATOMS: atom_id res chain seq x y z
N MET A 1 64.59 -7.38 -11.46
CA MET A 1 64.35 -8.81 -11.76
C MET A 1 62.86 -8.93 -12.05
N ARG A 2 62.36 -8.86 -13.30
CA ARG A 2 62.18 -9.95 -14.30
C ARG A 2 61.68 -11.24 -13.62
N PHE A 3 60.46 -11.74 -13.89
CA PHE A 3 60.07 -12.38 -15.15
C PHE A 3 58.60 -12.18 -15.55
N SER A 4 58.38 -11.99 -16.85
CA SER A 4 57.14 -12.27 -17.57
C SER A 4 56.98 -13.78 -17.80
N ASN A 5 55.75 -14.29 -17.94
CA ASN A 5 55.45 -15.25 -19.02
C ASN A 5 53.96 -15.32 -19.39
N PHE A 6 53.75 -15.37 -20.71
CA PHE A 6 52.51 -15.55 -21.47
C PHE A 6 52.18 -17.05 -21.68
N LEU A 7 50.90 -17.39 -21.87
CA LEU A 7 50.36 -18.37 -22.86
C LEU A 7 48.80 -18.42 -22.72
N GLN A 8 47.99 -17.85 -23.63
CA GLN A 8 47.29 -18.47 -24.79
C GLN A 8 46.68 -19.87 -24.52
N LEU A 9 45.34 -20.02 -24.43
CA LEU A 9 44.26 -20.11 -25.45
C LEU A 9 44.01 -21.55 -25.94
N SER A 10 42.84 -22.11 -25.63
CA SER A 10 42.16 -23.10 -26.49
C SER A 10 40.65 -23.06 -26.31
N LEU A 11 39.97 -22.87 -27.45
CA LEU A 11 38.54 -23.02 -27.65
C LEU A 11 38.15 -24.51 -27.62
N LEU A 12 36.97 -24.82 -27.10
CA LEU A 12 36.20 -26.00 -27.51
C LEU A 12 34.75 -25.59 -27.76
N THR A 13 34.42 -25.52 -29.04
CA THR A 13 33.07 -25.49 -29.60
C THR A 13 32.43 -26.87 -29.45
N SER A 14 31.18 -26.92 -28.97
CA SER A 14 30.35 -28.14 -29.06
C SER A 14 29.04 -27.81 -29.75
N THR A 15 28.94 -28.36 -30.95
CA THR A 15 27.82 -28.41 -31.89
C THR A 15 26.65 -29.19 -31.30
N THR A 16 25.44 -28.65 -31.40
CA THR A 16 24.20 -29.44 -31.30
C THR A 16 23.31 -29.14 -32.51
N ALA A 17 22.76 -30.23 -33.03
CA ALA A 17 22.25 -30.37 -34.38
C ALA A 17 20.92 -29.63 -34.62
N ALA A 18 20.82 -29.01 -35.79
CA ALA A 18 19.59 -28.51 -36.38
C ALA A 18 18.82 -29.67 -37.03
N THR A 19 17.62 -29.95 -36.54
CA THR A 19 16.61 -30.73 -37.26
C THR A 19 15.84 -29.79 -38.18
N ALA A 20 16.00 -29.97 -39.49
CA ALA A 20 15.14 -29.39 -40.51
C ALA A 20 14.00 -30.36 -40.82
N SER A 21 12.80 -29.81 -40.99
CA SER A 21 11.69 -30.20 -41.90
C SER A 21 10.36 -30.07 -41.17
N ASP A 22 9.61 -29.00 -41.42
CA ASP A 22 8.37 -29.17 -42.19
C ASP A 22 7.90 -27.86 -42.82
N GLN A 23 7.31 -28.00 -44.00
CA GLN A 23 7.05 -26.95 -44.98
C GLN A 23 5.96 -25.97 -44.56
N ALA A 24 6.28 -24.67 -44.72
CA ALA A 24 5.30 -23.62 -44.88
C ALA A 24 4.59 -23.78 -46.23
N ALA A 25 3.33 -24.21 -46.20
CA ALA A 25 2.36 -23.93 -47.25
C ALA A 25 1.47 -22.79 -46.76
N GLN A 26 1.71 -21.60 -47.32
CA GLN A 26 0.85 -20.43 -47.16
C GLN A 26 -0.41 -20.64 -48.00
N GLU A 27 -1.58 -20.73 -47.37
CA GLU A 27 -2.86 -20.52 -48.05
C GLU A 27 -3.38 -19.10 -47.78
N PRO A 28 -3.95 -18.42 -48.80
CA PRO A 28 -4.31 -17.02 -48.73
C PRO A 28 -5.54 -16.78 -47.83
N ILE A 29 -5.40 -15.88 -46.85
CA ILE A 29 -6.50 -15.40 -46.01
C ILE A 29 -7.42 -14.53 -46.87
N HIS A 30 -8.48 -15.14 -47.39
CA HIS A 30 -9.63 -14.41 -47.91
C HIS A 30 -10.36 -13.72 -46.75
N HIS A 31 -10.32 -12.39 -46.76
CA HIS A 31 -11.11 -11.51 -45.90
C HIS A 31 -12.60 -11.92 -45.94
N ARG A 32 -13.14 -12.39 -44.82
CA ARG A 32 -14.59 -12.56 -44.63
C ARG A 32 -15.07 -11.55 -43.58
N LEU A 33 -15.59 -10.43 -44.06
CA LEU A 33 -16.36 -9.50 -43.23
C LEU A 33 -17.56 -10.24 -42.61
N PRO A 34 -17.91 -10.01 -41.33
CA PRO A 34 -19.14 -10.55 -40.76
C PRO A 34 -20.36 -9.94 -41.47
N GLN A 35 -21.28 -10.81 -41.88
CA GLN A 35 -22.47 -10.45 -42.65
C GLN A 35 -23.46 -9.62 -41.80
N ARG A 36 -23.98 -8.53 -42.36
CA ARG A 36 -25.11 -7.77 -41.80
C ARG A 36 -26.39 -8.62 -41.85
N PRO A 37 -27.21 -8.66 -40.78
CA PRO A 37 -28.57 -9.16 -40.87
C PRO A 37 -29.52 -8.14 -41.56
N PRO A 38 -30.60 -8.60 -42.22
CA PRO A 38 -31.54 -7.77 -42.97
C PRO A 38 -32.46 -6.93 -42.07
N PRO A 39 -33.04 -5.82 -42.59
CA PRO A 39 -33.84 -4.89 -41.80
C PRO A 39 -35.29 -5.35 -41.67
N GLY A 40 -35.80 -5.42 -40.42
CA GLY A 40 -37.23 -5.41 -40.15
C GLY A 40 -37.72 -6.50 -39.20
N HIS A 41 -37.69 -6.21 -37.90
CA HIS A 41 -38.74 -6.44 -36.89
C HIS A 41 -38.12 -6.15 -35.51
N LEU A 42 -38.34 -4.95 -34.98
CA LEU A 42 -38.08 -4.66 -33.57
C LEU A 42 -39.32 -5.11 -32.78
N PRO A 43 -39.23 -6.02 -31.80
CA PRO A 43 -40.22 -6.03 -30.74
C PRO A 43 -40.02 -4.74 -29.92
N VAL A 44 -41.11 -4.00 -29.72
CA VAL A 44 -41.15 -2.86 -28.78
C VAL A 44 -40.90 -3.43 -27.40
N MET A 45 -39.66 -3.31 -26.92
CA MET A 45 -39.29 -3.63 -25.56
C MET A 45 -39.70 -2.44 -24.71
N MET A 46 -40.71 -2.63 -23.87
CA MET A 46 -41.07 -1.67 -22.83
C MET A 46 -39.83 -1.39 -21.98
N PRO A 47 -39.58 -0.13 -21.54
CA PRO A 47 -38.51 0.11 -20.57
C PRO A 47 -38.93 -0.57 -19.26
N ALA A 48 -38.15 -1.56 -18.83
CA ALA A 48 -38.14 -2.01 -17.45
C ALA A 48 -37.78 -0.82 -16.54
N PRO A 49 -38.32 -0.73 -15.32
CA PRO A 49 -37.92 0.31 -14.40
C PRO A 49 -36.40 0.20 -14.17
N ALA A 50 -35.70 1.33 -14.22
CA ALA A 50 -34.31 1.39 -13.85
C ALA A 50 -34.21 0.99 -12.37
N ASP A 51 -33.77 -0.23 -12.11
CA ASP A 51 -33.16 -0.54 -10.82
C ASP A 51 -31.99 0.42 -10.69
N ASP A 52 -32.06 1.32 -9.70
CA ASP A 52 -30.96 2.16 -9.25
C ASP A 52 -29.77 1.25 -8.97
N GLN A 53 -28.89 1.10 -9.95
CA GLN A 53 -27.61 0.43 -9.81
C GLN A 53 -26.75 1.31 -8.90
N VAL A 54 -26.91 1.14 -7.58
CA VAL A 54 -26.03 1.73 -6.57
C VAL A 54 -24.63 1.20 -6.86
N GLN A 55 -23.80 2.03 -7.50
CA GLN A 55 -22.40 1.70 -7.69
C GLN A 55 -21.79 1.53 -6.28
N PRO A 56 -21.15 0.39 -5.98
CA PRO A 56 -20.55 0.19 -4.68
C PRO A 56 -19.52 1.29 -4.45
N ALA A 57 -19.68 2.02 -3.35
CA ALA A 57 -18.80 3.11 -3.02
C ALA A 57 -17.41 2.56 -2.67
N VAL A 58 -16.36 3.15 -3.24
CA VAL A 58 -14.98 2.72 -2.99
C VAL A 58 -14.62 2.97 -1.53
N LEU A 59 -13.98 2.00 -0.87
CA LEU A 59 -13.59 2.07 0.54
C LEU A 59 -12.07 2.24 0.72
N LEU A 60 -11.65 2.57 1.95
CA LEU A 60 -10.24 2.71 2.32
C LEU A 60 -9.45 1.43 2.05
N ILE A 61 -10.02 0.27 2.38
CA ILE A 61 -9.36 -1.04 2.18
C ILE A 61 -9.02 -1.28 0.70
N ASP A 62 -9.86 -0.82 -0.22
CA ASP A 62 -9.64 -0.98 -1.67
C ASP A 62 -8.54 -0.03 -2.17
N ILE A 63 -8.54 1.22 -1.71
CA ILE A 63 -7.57 2.23 -2.18
C ILE A 63 -6.18 2.02 -1.60
N LEU A 64 -6.05 1.62 -0.34
CA LEU A 64 -4.74 1.43 0.29
C LEU A 64 -3.88 0.41 -0.47
N GLY A 65 -4.50 -0.66 -0.99
CA GLY A 65 -3.81 -1.66 -1.82
C GLY A 65 -3.35 -1.16 -3.19
N THR A 66 -3.96 -0.09 -3.72
CA THR A 66 -3.57 0.50 -5.02
C THR A 66 -2.35 1.42 -4.93
N GLN A 67 -2.04 1.94 -3.73
CA GLN A 67 -0.94 2.88 -3.52
C GLN A 67 0.37 2.11 -3.31
N ARG A 68 1.21 2.03 -4.35
CA ARG A 68 2.50 1.32 -4.27
C ARG A 68 3.42 1.79 -3.14
N SER A 69 3.34 3.07 -2.77
CA SER A 69 4.14 3.65 -1.68
C SER A 69 3.65 3.26 -0.28
N LEU A 70 2.52 2.58 -0.15
CA LEU A 70 1.88 2.22 1.13
C LEU A 70 1.76 0.71 1.35
N THR A 71 2.32 -0.11 0.46
CA THR A 71 2.15 -1.58 0.49
C THR A 71 2.62 -2.22 1.79
N THR A 72 3.67 -1.67 2.41
CA THR A 72 4.20 -2.17 3.68
C THR A 72 3.23 -1.86 4.82
N PHE A 73 2.80 -0.60 4.96
CA PHE A 73 1.80 -0.21 5.96
C PHE A 73 0.48 -0.97 5.80
N PHE A 74 -0.02 -1.09 4.57
CA PHE A 74 -1.26 -1.82 4.27
C PHE A 74 -1.16 -3.33 4.57
N SER A 75 0.03 -3.90 4.50
CA SER A 75 0.24 -5.29 4.92
C SER A 75 0.12 -5.42 6.43
N PHE A 76 0.67 -4.48 7.20
CA PHE A 76 0.53 -4.45 8.66
C PHE A 76 -0.92 -4.22 9.09
N SER A 77 -1.65 -3.31 8.44
CA SER A 77 -3.01 -2.97 8.84
C SER A 77 -4.02 -4.10 8.67
N ARG A 78 -3.69 -5.13 7.88
CA ARG A 78 -4.52 -6.32 7.66
C ARG A 78 -4.22 -7.46 8.61
N MET A 79 -3.22 -7.33 9.48
CA MET A 79 -2.82 -8.41 10.38
C MET A 79 -3.80 -8.58 11.56
N HIS A 80 -4.49 -7.50 11.95
CA HIS A 80 -5.40 -7.48 13.08
C HIS A 80 -6.79 -7.00 12.67
N GLU A 81 -7.83 -7.56 13.28
CA GLU A 81 -9.23 -7.24 12.95
C GLU A 81 -9.55 -5.78 13.29
N ASP A 82 -9.19 -5.34 14.49
CA ASP A 82 -9.44 -3.97 14.96
C ASP A 82 -8.68 -2.88 14.19
N THR A 83 -7.68 -3.26 13.38
CA THR A 83 -7.00 -2.33 12.46
C THR A 83 -7.52 -2.41 11.03
N SER A 84 -8.13 -3.53 10.64
CA SER A 84 -8.61 -3.76 9.27
C SER A 84 -10.10 -3.49 9.10
N GLU A 85 -10.92 -3.80 10.10
CA GLU A 85 -12.36 -3.57 10.11
C GLU A 85 -12.72 -2.10 9.84
N PRO A 86 -12.09 -1.09 10.49
CA PRO A 86 -12.41 0.32 10.23
C PRO A 86 -12.11 0.77 8.78
N LEU A 87 -11.24 0.05 8.08
CA LEU A 87 -10.87 0.35 6.69
C LEU A 87 -11.90 -0.23 5.70
N GLY A 88 -12.58 -1.31 6.09
CA GLY A 88 -13.59 -2.01 5.28
C GLY A 88 -15.04 -1.72 5.67
N ASP A 89 -15.30 -1.07 6.80
CA ASP A 89 -16.65 -0.66 7.19
C ASP A 89 -17.03 0.68 6.56
N ALA A 90 -18.10 0.67 5.76
CA ALA A 90 -18.64 1.85 5.09
C ALA A 90 -19.20 2.90 6.07
N ASN A 91 -19.55 2.50 7.31
CA ASN A 91 -20.14 3.39 8.30
C ASN A 91 -19.11 4.01 9.26
N THR A 92 -17.86 3.57 9.18
CA THR A 92 -16.78 4.01 10.07
C THR A 92 -15.83 4.94 9.33
N ASN A 93 -16.03 6.25 9.51
CA ASN A 93 -15.15 7.27 8.94
C ASN A 93 -13.75 7.21 9.56
N THR A 94 -12.72 6.93 8.78
CA THR A 94 -11.34 6.78 9.26
C THR A 94 -10.37 7.67 8.50
N THR A 95 -9.54 8.44 9.21
CA THR A 95 -8.37 9.10 8.61
C THR A 95 -7.16 8.20 8.80
N VAL A 96 -6.57 7.73 7.70
CA VAL A 96 -5.38 6.87 7.68
C VAL A 96 -4.15 7.74 7.47
N LEU A 97 -3.26 7.74 8.46
CA LEU A 97 -2.00 8.50 8.44
C LEU A 97 -0.86 7.55 8.08
N ALA A 98 -0.75 7.17 6.81
CA ALA A 98 0.14 6.09 6.39
C ALA A 98 1.57 6.59 6.12
N PRO A 99 2.60 6.10 6.85
CA PRO A 99 3.99 6.33 6.47
C PRO A 99 4.31 5.65 5.14
N ASN A 100 5.12 6.32 4.33
CA ASN A 100 5.64 5.75 3.08
C ASN A 100 6.51 4.51 3.38
N ASN A 101 6.55 3.54 2.46
CA ASN A 101 7.43 2.37 2.55
C ASN A 101 8.88 2.75 2.89
N ILE A 102 9.45 3.76 2.21
CA ILE A 102 10.83 4.22 2.47
C ILE A 102 10.98 4.70 3.93
N VAL A 103 9.98 5.43 4.44
CA VAL A 103 9.98 5.92 5.82
C VAL A 103 9.98 4.75 6.82
N ILE A 104 9.27 3.66 6.54
CA ILE A 104 9.26 2.45 7.38
C ILE A 104 10.61 1.71 7.28
N GLU A 105 11.17 1.61 6.07
CA GLU A 105 12.45 0.94 5.80
C GLU A 105 13.63 1.63 6.50
N ASP A 106 13.62 2.96 6.52
CA ASP A 106 14.67 3.82 7.10
C ASP A 106 14.55 3.97 8.63
N LEU A 107 13.56 3.35 9.27
CA LEU A 107 13.45 3.40 10.72
C LEU A 107 14.71 2.83 11.40
N PRO A 108 15.17 3.46 12.50
CA PRO A 108 16.37 2.99 13.22
C PRO A 108 16.16 1.61 13.87
N ARG A 109 14.89 1.21 14.07
CA ARG A 109 14.47 -0.10 14.58
C ARG A 109 13.25 -0.57 13.80
N LYS A 110 13.00 -1.88 13.78
CA LYS A 110 11.81 -2.38 13.11
C LYS A 110 10.53 -2.03 13.89
N PRO A 111 9.38 -1.82 13.22
CA PRO A 111 8.12 -1.52 13.89
C PRO A 111 7.66 -2.57 14.90
N TRP A 112 8.07 -3.83 14.71
CA TRP A 112 7.75 -4.95 15.60
C TRP A 112 8.70 -5.05 16.82
N GLU A 113 9.77 -4.25 16.86
CA GLU A 113 10.73 -4.24 17.95
C GLU A 113 10.43 -3.08 18.91
N ASN A 114 10.53 -3.29 20.21
CA ASN A 114 10.33 -2.30 21.26
C ASN A 114 11.58 -2.25 22.15
N PRO A 115 12.19 -1.07 22.37
CA PRO A 115 13.34 -0.92 23.26
C PRO A 115 13.13 -1.52 24.66
N SER A 116 11.93 -1.36 25.23
CA SER A 116 11.60 -1.88 26.56
C SER A 116 11.65 -3.41 26.63
N ASP A 117 11.39 -4.10 25.51
CA ASP A 117 11.49 -5.57 25.46
C ASP A 117 12.95 -6.03 25.55
N TYR A 118 13.88 -5.29 24.93
CA TYR A 118 15.32 -5.56 25.06
C TYR A 118 15.83 -5.22 26.46
N ASP A 119 15.34 -4.15 27.07
CA ASP A 119 15.70 -3.78 28.44
C ASP A 119 15.28 -4.87 29.44
N ALA A 120 14.12 -5.51 29.22
CA ALA A 120 13.57 -6.53 30.10
C ALA A 120 14.12 -7.94 29.82
N LEU A 121 14.33 -8.31 28.56
CA LEU A 121 14.57 -9.70 28.13
C LEU A 121 15.92 -9.89 27.41
N GLY A 122 16.68 -8.82 27.18
CA GLY A 122 17.96 -8.83 26.50
C GLY A 122 17.84 -9.04 24.99
N SER A 123 18.96 -9.35 24.33
CA SER A 123 19.05 -9.49 22.87
C SER A 123 18.19 -10.62 22.29
N GLN A 124 17.69 -11.54 23.12
CA GLN A 124 16.81 -12.65 22.73
C GLN A 124 15.33 -12.30 22.91
N ALA A 125 15.02 -11.01 23.04
CA ALA A 125 13.67 -10.53 23.18
C ALA A 125 12.75 -11.04 22.07
N TYR A 126 13.17 -11.36 20.85
CA TYR A 126 12.22 -11.82 19.82
C TYR A 126 12.37 -13.29 19.43
N ASP A 127 13.00 -14.09 20.29
CA ASP A 127 13.18 -15.51 20.04
C ASP A 127 12.00 -16.35 20.55
N GLY A 128 11.71 -17.45 19.85
CA GLY A 128 10.65 -18.38 20.19
C GLY A 128 9.23 -17.80 20.05
N SER A 129 8.24 -18.54 20.58
CA SER A 129 6.82 -18.16 20.46
C SER A 129 6.49 -16.85 21.17
N GLY A 130 6.99 -16.65 22.39
CA GLY A 130 6.78 -15.41 23.14
C GLY A 130 7.42 -14.17 22.49
N GLY A 131 8.43 -14.35 21.65
CA GLY A 131 8.99 -13.29 20.82
C GLY A 131 8.05 -12.89 19.68
N LYS A 132 7.50 -13.89 18.96
CA LYS A 132 6.53 -13.68 17.89
C LYS A 132 5.30 -12.90 18.38
N ASP A 133 4.74 -13.26 19.53
CA ASP A 133 3.53 -12.62 20.06
C ASP A 133 3.78 -11.15 20.42
N ARG A 134 4.97 -10.82 20.97
CA ARG A 134 5.34 -9.43 21.25
C ARG A 134 5.59 -8.62 19.98
N ALA A 135 6.25 -9.23 18.99
CA ALA A 135 6.44 -8.60 17.68
C ALA A 135 5.09 -8.26 17.01
N ASP A 136 4.13 -9.18 17.10
CA ASP A 136 2.78 -9.00 16.56
C ASP A 136 2.00 -7.89 17.30
N GLU A 137 2.07 -7.85 18.62
CA GLU A 137 1.46 -6.78 19.44
C GLU A 137 2.10 -5.40 19.16
N ASN A 138 3.42 -5.35 18.95
CA ASN A 138 4.10 -4.11 18.58
C ASN A 138 3.66 -3.61 17.20
N LEU A 139 3.44 -4.51 16.23
CA LEU A 139 2.87 -4.15 14.92
C LEU A 139 1.45 -3.62 15.03
N ARG A 140 0.62 -4.24 15.86
CA ARG A 140 -0.74 -3.75 16.16
C ARG A 140 -0.70 -2.31 16.68
N LYS A 141 0.12 -2.03 17.70
CA LYS A 141 0.30 -0.68 18.26
C LYS A 141 0.81 0.32 17.23
N PHE A 142 1.79 -0.09 16.42
CA PHE A 142 2.31 0.71 15.32
C PHE A 142 1.18 1.14 14.37
N VAL A 143 0.34 0.21 13.91
CA VAL A 143 -0.77 0.55 13.01
C VAL A 143 -1.80 1.43 13.71
N GLN A 144 -2.20 1.08 14.94
CA GLN A 144 -3.18 1.84 15.70
C GLN A 144 -2.76 3.30 15.93
N ALA A 145 -1.46 3.57 16.09
CA ALA A 145 -0.93 4.92 16.19
C ALA A 145 -1.16 5.77 14.92
N HIS A 146 -1.41 5.12 13.77
CA HIS A 146 -1.59 5.75 12.46
C HIS A 146 -3.04 5.73 11.96
N LEU A 147 -4.00 5.28 12.79
CA LEU A 147 -5.41 5.30 12.46
C LEU A 147 -6.14 6.30 13.37
N VAL A 148 -6.91 7.20 12.79
CA VAL A 148 -7.87 8.05 13.49
C VAL A 148 -9.27 7.59 13.12
N ILE A 149 -9.87 6.78 13.99
CA ILE A 149 -11.19 6.17 13.78
C ILE A 149 -12.28 7.15 14.22
N GLY A 150 -13.35 7.24 13.44
CA GLY A 150 -14.50 8.13 13.68
C GLY A 150 -14.30 9.58 13.23
N THR A 151 -13.18 9.91 12.58
CA THR A 151 -12.90 11.28 12.09
C THR A 151 -12.49 11.25 10.64
N SER A 152 -13.34 11.79 9.77
CA SER A 152 -13.02 12.23 8.41
C SER A 152 -14.24 13.03 7.88
N PRO A 153 -14.04 14.18 7.21
CA PRO A 153 -12.78 14.89 7.02
C PRO A 153 -12.21 15.44 8.35
N TRP A 154 -10.89 15.59 8.42
CA TRP A 154 -10.20 16.08 9.62
C TRP A 154 -9.78 17.55 9.52
N GLU A 155 -10.44 18.39 10.33
CA GLU A 155 -10.21 19.85 10.38
C GLU A 155 -8.89 20.26 11.05
N ALA A 156 -8.32 21.39 10.62
CA ALA A 156 -7.07 21.92 11.16
C ALA A 156 -7.19 22.27 12.65
N GLY A 157 -6.20 21.90 13.44
CA GLY A 157 -6.17 22.16 14.89
C GLY A 157 -7.14 21.33 15.72
N ALA A 158 -8.02 20.54 15.11
CA ALA A 158 -8.93 19.65 15.81
C ALA A 158 -8.14 18.49 16.45
N LYS A 159 -8.15 18.44 17.78
CA LYS A 159 -7.51 17.36 18.54
C LYS A 159 -8.36 16.10 18.49
N VAL A 160 -7.76 15.01 18.07
CA VAL A 160 -8.38 13.68 17.95
C VAL A 160 -7.50 12.64 18.61
N LYS A 161 -8.06 11.47 18.89
CA LYS A 161 -7.30 10.33 19.39
C LYS A 161 -7.04 9.35 18.25
N THR A 162 -5.82 8.83 18.20
CA THR A 162 -5.51 7.65 17.39
C THR A 162 -6.18 6.42 17.99
N ALA A 163 -6.25 5.32 17.24
CA ALA A 163 -6.73 4.05 17.77
C ALA A 163 -5.85 3.52 18.92
N ALA A 164 -4.58 3.95 18.99
CA ALA A 164 -3.68 3.68 20.13
C ALA A 164 -3.96 4.58 21.36
N GLY A 165 -4.88 5.55 21.25
CA GLY A 165 -5.28 6.46 22.32
C GLY A 165 -4.47 7.76 22.41
N THR A 166 -3.43 7.93 21.58
CA THR A 166 -2.59 9.13 21.55
C THR A 166 -3.36 10.33 20.97
N THR A 167 -3.28 11.48 21.64
CA THR A 167 -3.93 12.70 21.13
C THR A 167 -3.03 13.41 20.12
N ILE A 168 -3.55 13.65 18.92
CA ILE A 168 -2.86 14.33 17.83
C ILE A 168 -3.75 15.42 17.20
N TRP A 169 -3.13 16.37 16.52
CA TRP A 169 -3.78 17.39 15.68
C TRP A 169 -2.88 17.71 14.50
N TRP A 170 -3.40 18.35 13.46
CA TRP A 170 -2.56 18.86 12.39
C TRP A 170 -2.61 20.38 12.31
N GLU A 171 -1.48 20.97 11.95
CA GLU A 171 -1.32 22.40 11.72
C GLU A 171 -0.79 22.64 10.31
N ALA A 172 -1.12 23.79 9.75
CA ALA A 172 -0.49 24.25 8.53
C ALA A 172 0.75 25.08 8.88
N LYS A 173 1.92 24.69 8.36
CA LYS A 173 3.21 25.35 8.59
C LYS A 173 3.85 25.68 7.26
N LYS A 174 4.59 26.79 7.20
CA LYS A 174 5.39 27.12 6.02
C LYS A 174 6.72 26.41 6.09
N ASP A 175 7.15 25.79 4.99
CA ASP A 175 8.51 25.29 4.83
C ASP A 175 9.49 26.42 4.48
N ASP A 176 10.78 26.07 4.35
CA ASP A 176 11.85 27.01 4.01
C ASP A 176 11.67 27.66 2.62
N SER A 177 10.85 27.05 1.76
CA SER A 177 10.51 27.58 0.43
C SER A 177 9.29 28.51 0.47
N GLY A 178 8.62 28.60 1.62
CA GLY A 178 7.42 29.40 1.83
C GLY A 178 6.10 28.69 1.50
N ASP A 179 6.17 27.40 1.11
CA ASP A 179 5.00 26.58 0.79
C ASP A 179 4.33 26.06 2.06
N GLU A 180 3.00 25.99 2.06
CA GLU A 180 2.23 25.48 3.18
C GLU A 180 2.22 23.94 3.20
N LYS A 181 2.66 23.35 4.31
CA LYS A 181 2.66 21.91 4.59
C LYS A 181 1.78 21.61 5.79
N ARG A 182 1.09 20.46 5.75
CA ARG A 182 0.40 19.93 6.92
C ARG A 182 1.40 19.19 7.78
N VAL A 183 1.40 19.45 9.08
CA VAL A 183 2.29 18.81 10.04
C VAL A 183 1.45 18.24 11.18
N ILE A 184 1.61 16.94 11.44
CA ILE A 184 0.97 16.24 12.54
C ILE A 184 1.74 16.49 13.83
N MET A 185 1.01 16.94 14.84
CA MET A 185 1.50 17.29 16.17
C MET A 185 1.02 16.25 17.19
N PRO A 186 1.76 16.03 18.29
CA PRO A 186 2.90 16.82 18.75
C PRO A 186 4.24 16.49 18.06
N ASP A 187 4.31 15.37 17.34
CA ASP A 187 5.58 14.78 16.87
C ASP A 187 6.25 15.56 15.72
N GLY A 188 5.55 16.51 15.10
CA GLY A 188 6.10 17.33 14.02
C GLY A 188 6.24 16.57 12.70
N VAL A 189 5.42 15.54 12.47
CA VAL A 189 5.52 14.69 11.28
C VAL A 189 4.85 15.36 10.08
N GLU A 190 5.62 15.59 9.02
CA GLU A 190 5.11 16.19 7.78
C GLU A 190 4.21 15.22 7.00
N VAL A 191 3.09 15.73 6.51
CA VAL A 191 2.23 15.06 5.52
C VAL A 191 2.76 15.39 4.13
N ASP A 192 3.17 14.37 3.39
CA ASP A 192 3.57 14.50 1.99
C ASP A 192 2.40 14.98 1.13
N ARG A 193 1.26 14.28 1.22
CA ARG A 193 0.02 14.62 0.53
C ARG A 193 -1.19 13.89 1.11
N VAL A 194 -2.38 14.42 0.87
CA VAL A 194 -3.63 13.66 0.97
C VAL A 194 -3.82 12.89 -0.33
N ALA A 195 -3.65 11.57 -0.29
CA ALA A 195 -3.62 10.73 -1.48
C ALA A 195 -5.01 10.39 -2.03
N SER A 196 -6.00 10.24 -1.16
CA SER A 196 -7.37 9.93 -1.59
C SER A 196 -8.40 10.33 -0.53
N ARG A 197 -9.63 10.58 -0.98
CA ARG A 197 -10.84 10.66 -0.17
C ARG A 197 -11.87 9.71 -0.76
N VAL A 198 -12.41 8.85 0.09
CA VAL A 198 -13.30 7.75 -0.26
C VAL A 198 -14.53 7.77 0.65
N ALA A 199 -15.45 6.83 0.45
CA ALA A 199 -16.74 6.85 1.13
C ALA A 199 -16.61 6.80 2.67
N ASN A 200 -15.66 6.02 3.19
CA ASN A 200 -15.43 5.85 4.62
C ASN A 200 -14.16 6.55 5.12
N GLY A 201 -13.61 7.54 4.40
CA GLY A 201 -12.56 8.38 4.97
C GLY A 201 -11.50 8.93 4.01
N GLU A 202 -10.31 9.17 4.55
CA GLU A 202 -9.20 9.75 3.79
C GLU A 202 -7.84 9.11 4.09
N VAL A 203 -6.96 9.10 3.09
CA VAL A 203 -5.59 8.54 3.18
C VAL A 203 -4.59 9.66 3.04
N TRP A 204 -3.77 9.86 4.08
CA TRP A 204 -2.72 10.86 4.14
C TRP A 204 -1.39 10.13 4.16
N ILE A 205 -0.48 10.50 3.27
CA ILE A 205 0.86 9.91 3.19
C ILE A 205 1.80 10.77 4.04
N LEU A 206 2.52 10.13 4.96
CA LEU A 206 3.46 10.79 5.86
C LEU A 206 4.92 10.64 5.40
N LYS A 207 5.73 11.65 5.68
CA LYS A 207 7.19 11.64 5.56
C LYS A 207 7.90 11.21 6.85
N GLY A 208 7.15 10.71 7.82
CA GLY A 208 7.64 10.24 9.10
C GLY A 208 6.64 9.27 9.72
N VAL A 209 6.95 8.81 10.93
CA VAL A 209 6.16 7.86 11.70
C VAL A 209 5.69 8.55 12.98
N LEU A 210 4.42 8.36 13.35
CA LEU A 210 3.86 8.85 14.61
C LEU A 210 4.37 8.01 15.77
N ASN A 211 4.50 8.59 16.96
CA ASN A 211 4.94 7.82 18.11
C ASN A 211 3.96 6.67 18.45
N TYR A 212 4.52 5.48 18.68
CA TYR A 212 3.80 4.22 18.88
C TYR A 212 4.31 3.41 20.08
N ALA A 213 5.17 4.02 20.92
CA ALA A 213 5.78 3.43 22.11
C ALA A 213 5.66 4.38 23.31
#